data_AF-A0A0U5B2J9-F1
#
_entry.id   AF-A0A0U5B2J9-F1
#
_cell.length_a   1.000
_cell.length_b   1.000
_cell.length_c   1.000
_cell.angle_alpha   90.00
_cell.angle_beta   90.00
_cell.angle_gamma   90.00
#
_symmetry.space_group_name_H-M   'P 1'
#
loop_
_entity.id
_entity.type
_entity.pdbx_description
1 polymer ?
#
loop_
_entity_poly.entity_id
_entity_poly.type
_entity_poly.pdbx_seq_one_letter_code
_entity_poly.pdbx_strand_id
1 'polypeptide(L)'
;MGQDITDIIMRETQSVISKGGFNGQYITDIIIIRGTSSNIPVPEEYQKVDLDINQGRGHDFVYLYYRKGDRCDAVRDIKVFASDNKYPLPFQVGYKIIGENADSIDLNKGLEGKFIYVYYSKNPNDGGPITDISIVKSSNGQLRIPIGYTRVDQDLHEGAGGDYMYIIFKRE
;
A
#
# COMPACT_ATOMS: atom_id res chain seq x y z
N MET A 1 38.35 35.69 14.59
CA MET A 1 37.41 34.66 15.06
C MET A 1 37.31 33.61 13.98
N GLY A 2 38.09 32.53 14.08
CA GLY A 2 37.95 31.37 13.19
C GLY A 2 36.88 30.45 13.76
N GLN A 3 36.00 29.93 12.91
CA GLN A 3 35.09 28.86 13.33
C GLN A 3 35.90 27.61 13.63
N ASP A 4 35.55 26.90 14.70
CA ASP A 4 36.16 25.62 15.07
C ASP A 4 35.84 24.59 13.98
N ILE A 5 36.88 23.98 13.43
CA ILE A 5 36.79 22.93 12.41
C ILE A 5 35.97 21.73 12.92
N THR A 6 35.95 21.51 14.23
CA THR A 6 35.15 20.47 14.88
C THR A 6 33.65 20.79 14.80
N ASP A 7 33.27 22.06 14.95
CA ASP A 7 31.88 22.52 14.79
C ASP A 7 31.41 22.45 13.34
N ILE A 8 32.32 22.67 12.38
CA ILE A 8 32.02 22.54 10.94
C ILE A 8 31.76 21.08 10.58
N ILE A 9 32.63 20.16 11.01
CA ILE A 9 32.47 18.72 10.75
C ILE A 9 31.23 18.17 11.47
N MET A 10 30.92 18.62 12.69
CA MET A 10 29.69 18.24 13.40
C MET A 10 28.42 18.78 12.72
N ARG A 11 28.45 19.99 12.16
CA ARG A 11 27.31 20.56 11.40
C ARG A 11 27.15 19.91 10.03
N GLU A 12 28.24 19.54 9.35
CA GLU A 12 28.16 18.83 8.07
C GLU A 12 27.71 17.38 8.27
N THR A 13 28.21 16.69 9.31
CA THR A 13 27.72 15.35 9.66
C THR A 13 26.28 15.40 10.15
N GLN A 14 25.88 16.36 10.99
CA GLN A 14 24.46 16.56 11.32
C GLN A 14 23.65 17.00 10.10
N SER A 15 24.15 17.75 9.13
CA SER A 15 23.39 18.10 7.91
C SER A 15 23.27 16.93 6.93
N VAL A 16 24.22 16.00 6.93
CA VAL A 16 24.15 14.74 6.17
C VAL A 16 23.22 13.75 6.88
N ILE A 17 23.17 13.77 8.22
CA ILE A 17 22.35 12.85 9.03
C ILE A 17 20.93 13.42 9.32
N SER A 18 20.73 14.74 9.28
CA SER A 18 19.42 15.41 9.46
C SER A 18 18.70 15.77 8.16
N LYS A 19 19.20 15.26 7.02
CA LYS A 19 18.45 15.19 5.75
C LYS A 19 18.14 13.75 5.32
N GLY A 20 18.10 12.81 6.27
CA GLY A 20 17.51 11.49 6.06
C GLY A 20 15.98 11.51 6.02
N GLY A 21 15.37 12.49 5.36
CA GLY A 21 13.97 12.39 4.96
C GLY A 21 13.94 11.56 3.67
N PHE A 22 13.20 10.45 3.65
CA PHE A 22 13.06 9.56 2.50
C PHE A 22 12.71 10.36 1.23
N ASN A 23 13.73 10.70 0.44
CA ASN A 23 13.65 11.52 -0.78
C ASN A 23 13.25 10.70 -2.02
N GLY A 24 12.75 9.48 -1.79
CA GLY A 24 12.25 8.61 -2.83
C GLY A 24 10.90 9.08 -3.36
N GLN A 25 10.72 9.06 -4.68
CA GLN A 25 9.43 9.37 -5.31
C GLN A 25 8.61 8.10 -5.59
N TYR A 26 9.21 6.93 -5.46
CA TYR A 26 8.63 5.66 -5.89
C TYR A 26 8.18 4.83 -4.70
N ILE A 27 7.05 4.15 -4.82
CA ILE A 27 6.58 3.21 -3.82
C ILE A 27 7.52 2.00 -3.82
N THR A 28 8.14 1.69 -2.69
CA THR A 28 9.09 0.58 -2.54
C THR A 28 8.58 -0.51 -1.61
N ASP A 29 7.58 -0.23 -0.77
CA ASP A 29 6.91 -1.26 0.00
C ASP A 29 5.43 -0.91 0.20
N ILE A 30 4.61 -1.94 0.36
CA ILE A 30 3.19 -1.82 0.63
C ILE A 30 2.87 -2.86 1.70
N ILE A 31 2.20 -2.41 2.75
CA ILE A 31 1.74 -3.25 3.86
C ILE A 31 0.26 -2.99 4.14
N ILE A 32 -0.39 -3.97 4.76
CA ILE A 32 -1.75 -3.86 5.26
C ILE A 32 -1.66 -3.95 6.78
N ILE A 33 -2.33 -3.05 7.48
CA ILE A 33 -2.43 -3.10 8.94
C ILE A 33 -3.89 -3.11 9.32
N ARG A 34 -4.22 -4.01 10.25
CA ARG A 34 -5.55 -4.16 10.85
C ARG A 34 -5.52 -3.69 12.30
N GLY A 35 -6.59 -3.06 12.74
CA GLY A 35 -6.78 -2.68 14.12
C GLY A 35 -8.25 -2.61 14.51
N THR A 36 -8.52 -2.76 15.80
CA THR A 36 -9.87 -2.64 16.38
C THR A 36 -10.34 -1.19 16.52
N SER A 37 -9.50 -0.22 16.12
CA SER A 37 -9.84 1.21 16.07
C SER A 37 -9.26 1.87 14.81
N SER A 38 -9.84 2.99 14.39
CA SER A 38 -9.35 3.76 13.24
C SER A 38 -8.00 4.44 13.49
N ASN A 39 -7.62 4.61 14.75
CA ASN A 39 -6.38 5.26 15.16
C ASN A 39 -5.24 4.24 15.26
N ILE A 40 -4.89 3.62 14.14
CA ILE A 40 -3.75 2.72 14.04
C ILE A 40 -2.47 3.55 13.94
N PRO A 41 -1.48 3.37 14.85
CA PRO A 41 -0.18 4.02 14.72
C PRO A 41 0.43 3.76 13.34
N VAL A 42 0.82 4.82 12.65
CA VAL A 42 1.52 4.72 11.38
C VAL A 42 2.93 4.22 11.67
N PRO A 43 3.38 3.09 11.09
CA PRO A 43 4.77 2.67 11.25
C PRO A 43 5.73 3.74 10.76
N GLU A 44 6.92 3.79 11.36
CA GLU A 44 7.98 4.68 10.92
C GLU A 44 8.25 4.49 9.42
N GLU A 45 8.50 5.59 8.70
CA GLU A 45 8.74 5.61 7.24
C GLU A 45 7.54 5.29 6.34
N TYR A 46 6.39 4.90 6.89
CA TYR A 46 5.19 4.60 6.12
C TYR A 46 4.22 5.78 6.04
N GLN A 47 3.47 5.82 4.95
CA GLN A 47 2.36 6.73 4.69
C GLN A 47 1.08 5.92 4.62
N LYS A 48 -0.02 6.46 5.16
CA LYS A 48 -1.33 5.81 5.20
C LYS A 48 -2.17 6.24 3.99
N VAL A 49 -2.82 5.30 3.31
CA VAL A 49 -3.98 5.62 2.46
C VAL A 49 -5.18 5.79 3.37
N ASP A 50 -5.70 7.02 3.47
CA ASP A 50 -6.75 7.38 4.44
C ASP A 50 -8.15 6.99 3.97
N LEU A 51 -8.33 5.70 3.70
CA LEU A 51 -9.61 5.06 3.46
C LEU A 51 -9.61 3.69 4.15
N ASP A 52 -10.57 3.48 5.04
CA ASP A 52 -10.79 2.18 5.67
C ASP A 52 -11.40 1.24 4.63
N ILE A 53 -10.69 0.15 4.32
CA ILE A 53 -11.15 -0.86 3.37
C ILE A 53 -12.45 -1.48 3.87
N ASN A 54 -12.59 -1.70 5.18
CA ASN A 54 -13.80 -2.30 5.77
C ASN A 54 -14.87 -1.27 6.18
N GLN A 55 -14.80 -0.04 5.64
CA GLN A 55 -15.67 1.05 6.05
C GLN A 55 -17.16 0.65 5.99
N GLY A 56 -17.89 0.89 7.08
CA GLY A 56 -19.33 0.69 7.15
C GLY A 56 -19.77 -0.75 7.43
N ARG A 57 -18.82 -1.67 7.69
CA ARG A 57 -19.13 -3.08 7.95
C ARG A 57 -19.17 -3.45 9.44
N GLY A 58 -18.73 -2.58 10.34
CA GLY A 58 -18.76 -2.84 11.79
C GLY A 58 -17.72 -3.87 12.26
N HIS A 59 -16.67 -4.09 11.47
CA HIS A 59 -15.54 -4.97 11.77
C HIS A 59 -14.26 -4.16 12.00
N ASP A 60 -13.14 -4.85 12.14
CA ASP A 60 -11.83 -4.23 12.27
C ASP A 60 -11.54 -3.27 11.12
N PHE A 61 -10.85 -2.18 11.45
CA PHE A 61 -10.36 -1.20 10.49
C PHE A 61 -9.15 -1.78 9.76
N VAL A 62 -9.15 -1.64 8.43
CA VAL A 62 -8.09 -2.16 7.58
C VAL A 62 -7.60 -1.05 6.67
N TYR A 63 -6.31 -0.72 6.77
CA TYR A 63 -5.70 0.33 5.96
C TYR A 63 -4.49 -0.20 5.20
N LEU A 64 -4.33 0.33 3.99
CA LEU A 64 -3.12 0.19 3.21
C LEU A 64 -2.12 1.27 3.62
N TYR A 65 -0.88 0.86 3.81
CA TYR A 65 0.25 1.75 4.02
C TYR A 65 1.30 1.51 2.95
N TYR A 66 2.05 2.54 2.59
CA TYR A 66 3.14 2.44 1.65
C TYR A 66 4.35 3.23 2.12
N ARG A 67 5.54 2.80 1.70
CA ARG A 67 6.78 3.54 1.90
C ARG A 67 7.30 4.01 0.56
N LYS A 68 7.84 5.23 0.53
CA LYS A 68 8.53 5.77 -0.65
C LYS A 68 10.04 5.62 -0.52
N GLY A 69 10.71 5.37 -1.65
CA GLY A 69 12.14 5.12 -1.75
C GLY A 69 12.65 5.22 -3.18
N ASP A 70 13.80 4.60 -3.42
CA ASP A 70 14.53 4.71 -4.68
C ASP A 70 13.92 3.91 -5.82
N ARG A 71 14.17 4.36 -7.06
CA ARG A 71 13.66 3.74 -8.30
C ARG A 71 14.05 2.27 -8.44
N CYS A 72 15.26 1.90 -8.01
CA CYS A 72 15.78 0.54 -8.15
C CYS A 72 14.96 -0.48 -7.36
N ASP A 73 14.34 -0.06 -6.25
CA ASP A 73 13.52 -0.91 -5.38
C ASP A 73 12.01 -0.70 -5.58
N ALA A 74 11.62 0.03 -6.63
CA ALA A 74 10.24 0.39 -6.85
C ALA A 74 9.34 -0.83 -7.11
N VAL A 75 8.15 -0.79 -6.51
CA VAL A 75 7.00 -1.57 -6.92
C VAL A 75 6.62 -1.15 -8.34
N ARG A 76 6.31 -2.14 -9.17
CA ARG A 76 6.03 -1.97 -10.60
C ARG A 76 4.67 -2.50 -11.01
N ASP A 77 4.11 -3.45 -10.27
CA ASP A 77 2.74 -3.92 -10.49
C ASP A 77 2.03 -4.30 -9.20
N ILE A 78 0.71 -4.20 -9.21
CA ILE A 78 -0.18 -4.56 -8.11
C ILE A 78 -1.30 -5.41 -8.69
N LYS A 79 -1.53 -6.56 -8.07
CA LYS A 79 -2.64 -7.46 -8.41
C LYS A 79 -3.46 -7.76 -7.17
N VAL A 80 -4.76 -7.95 -7.39
CA VAL A 80 -5.70 -8.37 -6.37
C VAL A 80 -6.42 -9.61 -6.87
N PHE A 81 -6.61 -10.60 -5.99
CA PHE A 81 -7.31 -11.84 -6.31
C PHE A 81 -8.42 -12.09 -5.31
N ALA A 82 -9.63 -12.32 -5.84
CA ALA A 82 -10.73 -12.89 -5.09
C ALA A 82 -10.71 -14.42 -5.14
N SER A 83 -11.01 -15.06 -4.01
CA SER A 83 -10.94 -16.51 -3.85
C SER A 83 -12.06 -17.01 -2.96
N ASP A 84 -12.59 -18.21 -3.25
CA ASP A 84 -13.42 -18.97 -2.30
C ASP A 84 -12.59 -19.75 -1.27
N ASN A 85 -11.28 -19.85 -1.50
CA ASN A 85 -10.34 -20.53 -0.61
C ASN A 85 -9.65 -19.52 0.31
N LYS A 86 -9.70 -19.79 1.61
CA LYS A 86 -9.03 -19.03 2.69
C LYS A 86 -7.52 -19.02 2.60
N TYR A 87 -6.95 -20.01 1.90
CA TYR A 87 -5.53 -20.04 1.63
C TYR A 87 -5.27 -19.33 0.29
N PRO A 88 -4.40 -18.30 0.27
CA PRO A 88 -4.09 -17.59 -0.95
C PRO A 88 -3.57 -18.55 -2.01
N LEU A 89 -3.85 -18.25 -3.27
CA LEU A 89 -3.36 -19.05 -4.39
C LEU A 89 -1.83 -19.19 -4.29
N PRO A 90 -1.28 -20.39 -4.56
CA PRO A 90 0.14 -20.64 -4.41
C PRO A 90 0.94 -19.67 -5.28
N PHE A 91 1.96 -19.08 -4.65
CA PHE A 91 3.06 -18.26 -5.17
C PHE A 91 2.94 -17.85 -6.65
N GLN A 92 2.57 -16.61 -6.90
CA GLN A 92 2.82 -15.99 -8.19
C GLN A 92 4.30 -15.65 -8.28
N VAL A 93 5.05 -16.40 -9.09
CA VAL A 93 6.49 -16.18 -9.28
C VAL A 93 6.75 -14.70 -9.59
N GLY A 94 7.59 -14.07 -8.77
CA GLY A 94 7.95 -12.65 -8.90
C GLY A 94 7.04 -11.67 -8.16
N TYR A 95 5.95 -12.13 -7.54
CA TYR A 95 5.06 -11.31 -6.72
C TYR A 95 5.20 -11.64 -5.24
N LYS A 96 5.19 -10.59 -4.41
CA LYS A 96 5.09 -10.69 -2.95
C LYS A 96 3.63 -10.45 -2.55
N ILE A 97 3.07 -11.37 -1.76
CA ILE A 97 1.78 -11.15 -1.08
C ILE A 97 1.96 -10.10 0.02
N ILE A 98 0.95 -9.26 0.21
CA ILE A 98 0.92 -8.25 1.27
C ILE A 98 0.23 -8.84 2.50
N GLY A 99 0.86 -8.68 3.67
CA GLY A 99 0.44 -9.29 4.94
C GLY A 99 1.45 -10.35 5.41
N GLU A 100 1.54 -10.54 6.72
CA GLU A 100 2.53 -11.42 7.35
C GLU A 100 1.95 -12.80 7.70
N ASN A 101 0.64 -12.90 7.87
CA ASN A 101 -0.06 -14.10 8.30
C ASN A 101 -1.51 -14.13 7.79
N ALA A 102 -2.20 -15.24 8.01
CA ALA A 102 -3.59 -15.43 7.58
C ALA A 102 -4.56 -14.32 8.04
N ASP A 103 -4.27 -13.63 9.14
CA ASP A 103 -5.10 -12.54 9.64
C ASP A 103 -4.80 -11.21 8.92
N SER A 104 -3.59 -10.98 8.45
CA SER A 104 -3.20 -9.74 7.76
C SER A 104 -3.23 -9.84 6.23
N ILE A 105 -3.27 -11.05 5.64
CA ILE A 105 -3.27 -11.24 4.19
C ILE A 105 -4.66 -11.11 3.54
N ASP A 106 -5.73 -11.47 4.27
CA ASP A 106 -7.10 -11.39 3.75
C ASP A 106 -7.75 -10.09 4.19
N LEU A 107 -8.01 -9.20 3.22
CA LEU A 107 -8.65 -7.92 3.47
C LEU A 107 -10.06 -8.08 4.05
N ASN A 108 -10.80 -9.11 3.62
CA ASN A 108 -12.18 -9.36 4.01
C ASN A 108 -12.34 -10.28 5.21
N LYS A 109 -11.28 -10.50 6.00
CA LYS A 109 -11.35 -11.40 7.14
C LYS A 109 -12.45 -10.99 8.11
N GLY A 110 -13.32 -11.94 8.42
CA GLY A 110 -14.45 -11.73 9.33
C GLY A 110 -15.70 -11.18 8.64
N LEU A 111 -15.62 -10.88 7.34
CA LEU A 111 -16.75 -10.54 6.49
C LEU A 111 -17.25 -11.77 5.74
N GLU A 112 -18.49 -11.70 5.27
CA GLU A 112 -19.00 -12.62 4.25
C GLU A 112 -18.42 -12.27 2.88
N GLY A 113 -18.45 -13.21 1.93
CA GLY A 113 -17.95 -13.00 0.56
C GLY A 113 -16.63 -13.70 0.26
N LYS A 114 -15.91 -13.21 -0.75
CA LYS A 114 -14.63 -13.76 -1.18
C LYS A 114 -13.51 -13.33 -0.24
N PHE A 115 -12.51 -14.21 -0.09
CA PHE A 115 -11.20 -13.84 0.44
C PHE A 115 -10.49 -12.96 -0.58
N ILE A 116 -9.88 -11.87 -0.13
CA ILE A 116 -9.23 -10.88 -1.01
C ILE A 116 -7.76 -10.76 -0.65
N TYR A 117 -6.90 -11.08 -1.62
CA TYR A 117 -5.45 -11.05 -1.46
C TYR A 117 -4.82 -10.02 -2.39
N VAL A 118 -3.93 -9.20 -1.84
CA VAL A 118 -3.17 -8.20 -2.61
C VAL A 118 -1.72 -8.66 -2.75
N TYR A 119 -1.20 -8.51 -3.97
CA TYR A 119 0.17 -8.82 -4.31
C TYR A 119 0.81 -7.63 -5.00
N TYR A 120 2.13 -7.49 -4.85
CA TYR A 120 2.90 -6.56 -5.64
C TYR A 120 4.13 -7.22 -6.26
N SER A 121 4.60 -6.68 -7.38
CA SER A 121 5.85 -7.07 -8.02
C SER A 121 6.82 -5.91 -8.09
N LYS A 122 8.11 -6.20 -7.96
CA LYS A 122 9.21 -5.27 -8.22
C LYS A 122 9.93 -5.56 -9.55
N ASN A 123 9.48 -6.57 -10.29
CA ASN A 123 10.11 -7.01 -11.55
C ASN A 123 10.07 -5.88 -12.60
N PRO A 124 11.20 -5.47 -13.18
CA PRO A 124 11.27 -4.43 -14.22
C PRO A 124 10.42 -4.74 -15.46
N ASN A 125 10.08 -6.00 -15.71
CA ASN A 125 9.28 -6.41 -16.86
C ASN A 125 7.76 -6.22 -16.65
N ASP A 126 7.30 -5.96 -15.42
CA ASP A 126 5.87 -5.82 -15.13
C ASP A 126 5.35 -4.38 -15.30
N GLY A 127 6.24 -3.39 -15.50
CA GLY A 127 5.87 -2.01 -15.81
C GLY A 127 6.83 -0.95 -15.26
N GLY A 128 6.46 0.31 -15.50
CA GLY A 128 7.14 1.47 -14.92
C GLY A 128 7.01 1.53 -13.39
N PRO A 129 7.95 2.19 -12.70
CA PRO A 129 7.87 2.41 -11.26
C PRO A 129 6.55 3.09 -10.84
N ILE A 130 5.91 2.58 -9.79
CA ILE A 130 4.73 3.20 -9.19
C ILE A 130 5.18 4.37 -8.31
N THR A 131 4.54 5.52 -8.48
CA THR A 131 4.82 6.76 -7.74
C THR A 131 3.70 7.12 -6.75
N ASP A 132 2.51 6.57 -6.95
CA ASP A 132 1.37 6.77 -6.05
C ASP A 132 0.42 5.59 -6.02
N ILE A 133 -0.25 5.41 -4.88
CA ILE A 133 -1.29 4.40 -4.64
C ILE A 133 -2.41 5.02 -3.82
N SER A 134 -3.65 4.69 -4.17
CA SER A 134 -4.83 5.10 -3.42
C SER A 134 -5.94 4.07 -3.59
N ILE A 135 -7.08 4.32 -2.95
CA ILE A 135 -8.28 3.49 -3.08
C ILE A 135 -9.44 4.40 -3.47
N VAL A 136 -10.25 3.94 -4.43
CA VAL A 136 -11.48 4.62 -4.85
C VAL A 136 -12.69 3.80 -4.40
N LYS A 137 -13.75 4.52 -4.03
CA LYS A 137 -15.02 3.95 -3.59
C LYS A 137 -16.16 4.42 -4.48
N SER A 138 -17.14 3.56 -4.73
CA SER A 138 -18.41 3.93 -5.37
C SER A 138 -19.56 3.11 -4.82
N SER A 139 -20.70 3.74 -4.54
CA SER A 139 -21.92 3.08 -4.06
C SER A 139 -22.82 2.54 -5.18
N ASN A 140 -22.54 2.90 -6.43
CA ASN A 140 -23.37 2.54 -7.59
C ASN A 140 -22.56 1.93 -8.75
N GLY A 141 -21.28 1.60 -8.50
CA GLY A 141 -20.36 1.03 -9.48
C GLY A 141 -19.76 2.04 -10.46
N GLN A 142 -20.24 3.29 -10.49
CA GLN A 142 -19.65 4.35 -11.30
C GLN A 142 -18.43 4.94 -10.57
N LEU A 143 -17.25 4.65 -11.09
CA LEU A 143 -15.99 5.12 -10.51
C LEU A 143 -15.42 6.27 -11.32
N ARG A 144 -14.91 7.29 -10.61
CA ARG A 144 -14.11 8.35 -11.20
C ARG A 144 -12.64 8.08 -10.91
N ILE A 145 -11.94 7.50 -11.88
CA ILE A 145 -10.49 7.28 -11.78
C ILE A 145 -9.77 8.59 -12.12
N PRO A 146 -8.89 9.13 -11.25
CA PRO A 146 -8.12 10.32 -11.55
C PRO A 146 -7.21 10.12 -12.79
N ILE A 147 -6.94 11.21 -13.51
CA ILE A 147 -6.07 11.17 -14.70
C ILE A 147 -4.68 10.63 -14.33
N GLY A 148 -4.18 9.69 -15.13
CA GLY A 148 -2.87 9.05 -14.93
C GLY A 148 -2.87 7.90 -13.94
N TYR A 149 -3.99 7.57 -13.31
CA TYR A 149 -4.12 6.37 -12.49
C TYR A 149 -4.65 5.20 -13.29
N THR A 150 -4.14 4.02 -12.96
CA THR A 150 -4.61 2.72 -13.40
C THR A 150 -5.37 2.06 -12.25
N ARG A 151 -6.52 1.47 -12.56
CA ARG A 151 -7.31 0.67 -11.61
C ARG A 151 -6.88 -0.79 -11.67
N VAL A 152 -6.71 -1.44 -10.52
CA VAL A 152 -6.65 -2.90 -10.45
C VAL A 152 -8.07 -3.45 -10.56
N ASP A 153 -8.35 -4.26 -11.58
CA ASP A 153 -9.72 -4.66 -11.95
C ASP A 153 -10.27 -5.81 -11.11
N GLN A 154 -10.33 -5.60 -9.80
CA GLN A 154 -10.85 -6.56 -8.84
C GLN A 154 -11.45 -5.78 -7.66
N ASP A 155 -12.73 -6.02 -7.39
CA ASP A 155 -13.43 -5.42 -6.25
C ASP A 155 -12.86 -5.98 -4.95
N LEU A 156 -12.47 -5.10 -4.02
CA LEU A 156 -12.01 -5.47 -2.69
C LEU A 156 -13.14 -6.02 -1.82
N HIS A 157 -14.40 -5.89 -2.23
CA HIS A 157 -15.57 -6.37 -1.54
C HIS A 157 -16.34 -7.46 -2.29
N GLU A 158 -15.68 -8.18 -3.21
CA GLU A 158 -16.38 -9.17 -4.03
C GLU A 158 -17.16 -10.20 -3.18
N GLY A 159 -18.46 -10.33 -3.47
CA GLY A 159 -19.35 -11.26 -2.78
C GLY A 159 -19.79 -10.81 -1.38
N ALA A 160 -19.26 -9.71 -0.85
CA ALA A 160 -19.58 -9.17 0.47
C ALA A 160 -20.70 -8.10 0.45
N GLY A 161 -21.18 -7.72 -0.75
CA GLY A 161 -22.15 -6.63 -0.96
C GLY A 161 -21.58 -5.24 -0.62
N GLY A 162 -22.43 -4.21 -0.56
CA GLY A 162 -22.03 -2.85 -0.17
C GLY A 162 -21.38 -2.01 -1.26
N ASP A 163 -20.55 -1.03 -0.86
CA ASP A 163 -19.82 -0.16 -1.79
C ASP A 163 -18.72 -0.93 -2.51
N TYR A 164 -18.54 -0.63 -3.80
CA TYR A 164 -17.40 -1.13 -4.57
C TYR A 164 -16.14 -0.38 -4.19
N MET A 165 -15.04 -1.10 -3.99
CA MET A 165 -13.74 -0.51 -3.67
C MET A 165 -12.64 -1.10 -4.56
N TYR A 166 -11.75 -0.24 -5.04
CA TYR A 166 -10.65 -0.66 -5.93
C TYR A 166 -9.36 0.07 -5.58
N ILE A 167 -8.25 -0.67 -5.61
CA ILE A 167 -6.92 -0.07 -5.60
C ILE A 167 -6.69 0.63 -6.94
N ILE A 168 -6.18 1.86 -6.87
CA ILE A 168 -5.65 2.61 -8.01
C ILE A 168 -4.19 2.96 -7.76
N PHE A 169 -3.40 3.00 -8.82
CA PHE A 169 -2.00 3.41 -8.73
C PHE A 169 -1.61 4.26 -9.92
N LYS A 170 -0.60 5.11 -9.73
CA LYS A 170 0.00 5.92 -10.79
C LYS A 170 1.43 5.46 -11.03
N ARG A 171 1.77 5.22 -12.29
CA ARG A 171 3.15 4.98 -12.74
C ARG A 171 3.73 6.27 -13.29
N GLU A 172 5.06 6.33 -13.31
CA GLU A 172 5.79 7.31 -14.14
C GLU A 172 5.50 7.13 -15.63
#